data_AF-A0A5C4SKJ7-F1
#
_entry.id   AF-A0A5C4SKJ7-F1
#
_cell.length_a   1.000
_cell.length_b   1.000
_cell.length_c   1.000
_cell.angle_alpha   90.00
_cell.angle_beta   90.00
_cell.angle_gamma   90.00
#
_symmetry.space_group_name_H-M   'P 1'
#
loop_
_entity.id
_entity.type
_entity.pdbx_description
1 polymer ?
#
loop_
_entity_poly.entity_id
_entity_poly.type
_entity_poly.pdbx_seq_one_letter_code
_entity_poly.pdbx_strand_id
1 'polypeptide(L)'
;MSSEFSRNLRFLCAEATSIAQVCREIGLNRQQFNRYLSGAGLPSAHNLRRIARHFDLSEADLLGDHASLCAHRSRASETRLPAPLLHLGQGFAGQARHMRRFLGSYHSYYRTPTWPGQVLRALVRLKEADGYVMSHTFERASARDGSIRQRSAYQGLASLRGERICLCERPRNATSAISETILMPAHPHQISYLQGLTLGVSAGASRRPFSARTVWVRLEEKVTAREAVAATGALPQDSPRLDPKVRRLLGEDTPLCLAVETFPPR
;
A
#
# COMPACT_ATOMS: atom_id res chain seq x y z
N MET A 1 5.32 -43.06 -10.97
CA MET A 1 6.11 -42.21 -10.04
C MET A 1 7.11 -41.31 -10.77
N SER A 2 7.96 -41.81 -11.68
CA SER A 2 8.89 -40.95 -12.46
C SER A 2 8.19 -39.88 -13.33
N SER A 3 6.99 -40.21 -13.85
CA SER A 3 6.17 -39.30 -14.64
C SER A 3 5.70 -38.06 -13.87
N GLU A 4 5.18 -38.24 -12.65
CA GLU A 4 4.66 -37.15 -11.80
C GLU A 4 5.77 -36.18 -11.39
N PHE A 5 6.91 -36.70 -10.93
CA PHE A 5 8.06 -35.87 -10.59
C PHE A 5 8.55 -35.02 -11.78
N SER A 6 8.70 -35.63 -12.97
CA SER A 6 9.15 -34.89 -14.17
C SER A 6 8.13 -33.83 -14.61
N ARG A 7 6.84 -34.10 -14.42
CA ARG A 7 5.74 -33.17 -14.72
C ARG A 7 5.74 -32.00 -13.74
N ASN A 8 5.88 -32.27 -12.45
CA ASN A 8 6.02 -31.28 -11.38
C ASN A 8 7.24 -30.40 -11.60
N LEU A 9 8.40 -31.01 -11.90
CA LEU A 9 9.64 -30.27 -12.14
C LEU A 9 9.54 -29.35 -13.36
N ARG A 10 8.90 -29.81 -14.45
CA ARG A 10 8.64 -28.97 -15.64
C ARG A 10 7.71 -27.80 -15.32
N PHE A 11 6.65 -28.04 -14.55
CA PHE A 11 5.74 -26.99 -14.10
C PHE A 11 6.48 -25.91 -13.29
N LEU A 12 7.29 -26.31 -12.32
CA LEU A 12 8.09 -25.40 -11.50
C LEU A 12 9.13 -24.61 -12.31
N CYS A 13 9.74 -25.24 -13.32
CA CYS A 13 10.71 -24.57 -14.18
C CYS A 13 10.08 -23.62 -15.21
N ALA A 14 8.78 -23.73 -15.48
CA ALA A 14 8.09 -22.83 -16.42
C ALA A 14 7.99 -21.39 -15.90
N GLU A 15 8.03 -21.21 -14.57
CA GLU A 15 8.05 -19.89 -13.91
C GLU A 15 9.44 -19.24 -13.90
N ALA A 16 10.49 -20.00 -14.25
CA ALA A 16 11.87 -19.53 -14.18
C ALA A 16 12.35 -18.92 -15.52
N THR A 17 13.22 -17.90 -15.42
CA THR A 17 13.79 -17.20 -16.59
C THR A 17 14.55 -18.13 -17.54
N SER A 18 15.26 -19.14 -17.02
CA SER A 18 15.88 -20.19 -17.83
C SER A 18 16.29 -21.42 -17.01
N ILE A 19 16.26 -22.60 -17.63
CA ILE A 19 16.72 -23.86 -17.01
C ILE A 19 18.21 -23.79 -16.63
N ALA A 20 19.03 -23.09 -17.42
CA ALA A 20 20.45 -22.94 -17.14
C ALA A 20 20.71 -22.11 -15.87
N GLN A 21 19.86 -21.13 -15.57
CA GLN A 21 19.91 -20.40 -14.32
C GLN A 21 19.51 -21.28 -13.13
N VAL A 22 18.39 -22.00 -13.24
CA VAL A 22 17.93 -22.94 -12.21
C VAL A 22 19.00 -23.98 -11.87
N CYS A 23 19.66 -24.55 -12.88
CA CYS A 23 20.76 -25.50 -12.66
C CYS A 23 21.92 -24.91 -11.86
N ARG A 24 22.30 -23.64 -12.12
CA ARG A 24 23.38 -22.94 -11.41
C ARG A 24 23.01 -22.65 -9.96
N GLU A 25 21.78 -22.20 -9.73
CA GLU A 25 21.27 -21.88 -8.39
C GLU A 25 21.10 -23.11 -7.50
N ILE A 26 20.62 -24.22 -8.07
CA ILE A 26 20.55 -25.50 -7.36
C ILE A 26 21.96 -26.08 -7.19
N GLY A 27 22.87 -25.84 -8.15
CA GLY A 27 24.22 -26.39 -8.25
C GLY A 27 24.26 -27.80 -8.85
N LEU A 28 23.44 -28.06 -9.87
CA LEU A 28 23.35 -29.35 -10.57
C LEU A 28 23.87 -29.24 -12.01
N ASN A 29 24.45 -30.34 -12.50
CA ASN A 29 24.85 -30.45 -13.89
C ASN A 29 23.61 -30.40 -14.81
N ARG A 30 23.65 -29.57 -15.85
CA ARG A 30 22.53 -29.36 -16.80
C ARG A 30 22.11 -30.64 -17.54
N GLN A 31 23.05 -31.49 -17.93
CA GLN A 31 22.72 -32.77 -18.59
C GLN A 31 22.00 -33.71 -17.62
N GLN A 32 22.43 -33.73 -16.36
CA GLN A 32 21.75 -34.49 -15.31
C GLN A 32 20.35 -33.93 -15.02
N PHE A 33 20.20 -32.61 -14.93
CA PHE A 33 18.92 -31.96 -14.69
C PHE A 33 17.93 -32.17 -15.84
N ASN A 34 18.40 -32.14 -17.09
CA ASN A 34 17.57 -32.43 -18.25
C ASN A 34 17.02 -33.86 -18.26
N ARG A 35 17.79 -34.85 -17.77
CA ARG A 35 17.28 -36.23 -17.59
C ARG A 35 16.12 -36.30 -16.60
N TYR A 36 16.13 -35.46 -15.57
CA TYR A 36 15.03 -35.37 -14.61
C TYR A 36 13.78 -34.75 -15.24
N LEU A 37 13.95 -33.68 -16.01
CA LEU A 37 12.85 -33.02 -16.74
C LEU A 37 12.18 -33.92 -17.77
N SER A 38 12.95 -34.79 -18.43
CA SER A 38 12.45 -35.75 -19.41
C SER A 38 11.89 -37.03 -18.80
N GLY A 39 11.98 -37.20 -17.47
CA GLY A 39 11.59 -38.43 -16.78
C GLY A 39 12.50 -39.64 -17.05
N ALA A 40 13.70 -39.42 -17.61
CA ALA A 40 14.66 -40.49 -17.90
C ALA A 40 15.46 -40.94 -16.67
N GLY A 41 15.18 -40.38 -15.49
CA GLY A 41 15.79 -40.77 -14.23
C GLY A 41 15.26 -39.95 -13.06
N LEU A 42 15.43 -40.47 -11.85
CA LEU A 42 15.13 -39.76 -10.60
C LEU A 42 16.42 -39.22 -9.98
N PRO A 43 16.36 -38.08 -9.27
CA PRO A 43 17.49 -37.59 -8.50
C PRO A 43 17.79 -38.49 -7.30
N SER A 44 19.05 -38.49 -6.85
CA SER A 44 19.41 -39.02 -5.53
C SER A 44 18.72 -38.20 -4.43
N ALA A 45 18.53 -38.76 -3.24
CA ALA A 45 17.92 -38.06 -2.10
C ALA A 45 18.56 -36.69 -1.82
N HIS A 46 19.89 -36.60 -1.89
CA HIS A 46 20.62 -35.34 -1.75
C HIS A 46 20.23 -34.30 -2.80
N ASN A 47 20.12 -34.70 -4.06
CA ASN A 47 19.73 -33.81 -5.15
C ASN A 47 18.24 -33.47 -5.11
N LEU A 48 17.39 -34.42 -4.73
CA LEU A 48 15.95 -34.20 -4.54
C LEU A 48 15.72 -33.11 -3.49
N ARG A 49 16.38 -33.20 -2.33
CA ARG A 49 16.29 -32.20 -1.26
C ARG A 49 16.75 -30.82 -1.71
N ARG A 50 17.82 -30.75 -2.53
CA ARG A 50 18.31 -29.48 -3.10
C ARG A 50 17.31 -28.86 -4.06
N ILE A 51 16.70 -29.68 -4.92
CA ILE A 51 15.65 -29.24 -5.85
C ILE A 51 14.42 -28.76 -5.08
N ALA A 52 13.95 -29.54 -4.10
CA ALA A 52 12.79 -29.21 -3.28
C ALA A 52 13.00 -27.88 -2.52
N ARG A 53 14.18 -27.71 -1.90
CA ARG A 53 14.54 -26.47 -1.18
C ARG A 53 14.60 -25.25 -2.10
N HIS A 54 15.15 -25.39 -3.31
CA HIS A 54 15.21 -24.28 -4.26
C HIS A 54 13.81 -23.76 -4.63
N PHE A 55 12.85 -24.67 -4.72
CA PHE A 55 11.46 -24.34 -4.97
C PHE A 55 10.64 -24.09 -3.69
N ASP A 56 11.21 -24.10 -2.50
CA ASP A 56 10.46 -23.93 -1.24
C ASP A 56 9.31 -24.96 -1.08
N LEU A 57 9.60 -26.23 -1.38
CA LEU A 57 8.67 -27.36 -1.27
C LEU A 57 9.28 -28.47 -0.40
N SER A 58 8.43 -29.33 0.14
CA SER A 58 8.89 -30.60 0.72
C SER A 58 9.21 -31.63 -0.37
N GLU A 59 10.03 -32.63 -0.04
CA GLU A 59 10.33 -33.74 -0.96
C GLU A 59 9.07 -34.54 -1.31
N ALA A 60 8.13 -34.66 -0.37
CA ALA A 60 6.85 -35.33 -0.57
C ALA A 60 5.95 -34.57 -1.56
N ASP A 61 5.90 -33.24 -1.46
CA ASP A 61 5.11 -32.42 -2.39
C ASP A 61 5.68 -32.46 -3.80
N LEU A 62 7.01 -32.45 -3.93
CA LEU A 62 7.69 -32.50 -5.22
C LEU A 62 7.48 -33.84 -5.95
N LEU A 63 7.43 -34.94 -5.20
CA LEU A 63 7.15 -36.29 -5.71
C LEU A 63 5.66 -36.63 -5.79
N GLY A 64 4.81 -35.80 -5.19
CA GLY A 64 3.38 -36.03 -5.06
C GLY A 64 2.58 -35.83 -6.35
N ASP A 65 1.27 -35.97 -6.21
CA ASP A 65 0.31 -35.76 -7.29
C ASP A 65 0.39 -34.33 -7.86
N HIS A 66 0.42 -34.22 -9.19
CA HIS A 66 0.53 -32.93 -9.88
C HIS A 66 -0.61 -31.97 -9.59
N ALA A 67 -1.86 -32.45 -9.48
CA ALA A 67 -2.99 -31.56 -9.20
C ALA A 67 -2.88 -30.94 -7.80
N SER A 68 -2.41 -31.72 -6.83
CA SER A 68 -2.15 -31.29 -5.46
C SER A 68 -1.04 -30.23 -5.39
N LEU A 69 0.05 -30.41 -6.15
CA LEU A 69 1.12 -29.42 -6.24
C LEU A 69 0.64 -28.10 -6.87
N CYS A 70 -0.12 -28.16 -7.97
CA CYS A 70 -0.69 -26.98 -8.62
C CYS A 70 -1.64 -26.22 -7.68
N ALA A 71 -2.47 -26.94 -6.93
CA ALA A 71 -3.36 -26.35 -5.93
C ALA A 71 -2.59 -25.70 -4.76
N HIS A 72 -1.51 -26.35 -4.29
CA HIS A 72 -0.64 -25.82 -3.25
C HIS A 72 0.08 -24.54 -3.70
N ARG A 73 0.61 -24.51 -4.92
CA ARG A 73 1.26 -23.33 -5.51
C ARG A 73 0.31 -22.16 -5.72
N SER A 74 -0.90 -22.44 -6.19
CA SER A 74 -1.95 -21.43 -6.33
C SER A 74 -2.31 -20.81 -4.97
N ARG A 75 -2.33 -21.61 -3.89
CA ARG A 75 -2.53 -21.15 -2.51
C ARG A 75 -1.30 -20.47 -1.89
N ALA A 76 -0.09 -20.87 -2.26
CA ALA A 76 1.14 -20.23 -1.77
C ALA A 76 1.39 -18.85 -2.41
N SER A 77 0.84 -18.63 -3.61
CA SER A 77 0.74 -17.29 -4.21
C SER A 77 -0.21 -16.35 -3.44
N GLU A 78 -1.09 -16.88 -2.59
CA GLU A 78 -1.78 -16.07 -1.58
C GLU A 78 -0.80 -15.78 -0.45
N THR A 79 -0.23 -14.58 -0.46
CA THR A 79 0.67 -14.12 0.61
C THR A 79 -0.07 -14.19 1.94
N ARG A 80 0.16 -15.23 2.76
CA ARG A 80 -0.47 -15.33 4.07
C ARG A 80 0.19 -14.32 5.00
N LEU A 81 -0.58 -13.32 5.43
CA LEU A 81 -0.14 -12.37 6.44
C LEU A 81 0.27 -13.13 7.71
N PRO A 82 1.40 -12.77 8.36
CA PRO A 82 1.73 -13.26 9.70
C PRO A 82 0.56 -13.09 10.66
N ALA A 83 0.39 -14.05 11.60
CA ALA A 83 -0.77 -14.07 12.52
C ALA A 83 -1.09 -12.72 13.20
N PRO A 84 -0.11 -11.93 13.69
CA PRO A 84 -0.41 -10.62 14.28
C PRO A 84 -1.03 -9.61 13.29
N LEU A 85 -0.67 -9.69 12.00
CA LEU A 85 -1.20 -8.80 10.97
C LEU A 85 -2.60 -9.20 10.50
N LEU A 86 -3.08 -10.40 10.83
CA LEU A 86 -4.44 -10.83 10.48
C LEU A 86 -5.49 -9.94 11.12
N HIS A 87 -5.29 -9.49 12.36
CA HIS A 87 -6.25 -8.63 13.06
C HIS A 87 -6.45 -7.29 12.34
N LEU A 88 -5.37 -6.66 11.88
CA LEU A 88 -5.46 -5.44 11.08
C LEU A 88 -6.01 -5.75 9.68
N GLY A 89 -5.47 -6.78 9.02
CA GLY A 89 -5.86 -7.17 7.67
C GLY A 89 -7.36 -7.51 7.54
N GLN A 90 -7.94 -8.20 8.53
CA GLN A 90 -9.37 -8.51 8.58
C GLN A 90 -10.24 -7.23 8.65
N GLY A 91 -9.76 -6.20 9.35
CA GLY A 91 -10.41 -4.90 9.40
C GLY A 91 -10.56 -4.23 8.03
N PHE A 92 -9.71 -4.57 7.06
CA PHE A 92 -9.70 -3.99 5.70
C PHE A 92 -10.08 -4.98 4.58
N ALA A 93 -10.25 -6.26 4.89
CA ALA A 93 -10.61 -7.28 3.91
C ALA A 93 -12.06 -7.15 3.40
N GLY A 94 -12.29 -7.55 2.15
CA GLY A 94 -13.62 -7.62 1.53
C GLY A 94 -14.31 -6.27 1.34
N GLN A 95 -13.56 -5.17 1.34
CA GLN A 95 -14.13 -3.81 1.30
C GLN A 95 -14.38 -3.27 -0.10
N ALA A 96 -13.77 -3.88 -1.12
CA ALA A 96 -13.84 -3.45 -2.51
C ALA A 96 -15.28 -3.13 -2.97
N ARG A 97 -16.22 -4.07 -2.78
CA ARG A 97 -17.63 -3.90 -3.20
C ARG A 97 -18.30 -2.71 -2.51
N HIS A 98 -18.13 -2.58 -1.20
CA HIS A 98 -18.79 -1.54 -0.39
C HIS A 98 -18.21 -0.15 -0.67
N MET A 99 -16.93 -0.10 -1.02
CA MET A 99 -16.20 1.13 -1.29
C MET A 99 -16.16 1.52 -2.76
N ARG A 100 -16.73 0.71 -3.67
CA ARG A 100 -16.65 0.93 -5.12
C ARG A 100 -17.02 2.35 -5.55
N ARG A 101 -18.05 2.93 -4.92
CA ARG A 101 -18.46 4.33 -5.18
C ARG A 101 -17.38 5.36 -4.81
N PHE A 102 -16.50 5.07 -3.86
CA PHE A 102 -15.43 5.95 -3.39
C PHE A 102 -14.09 5.72 -4.08
N LEU A 103 -13.99 4.77 -5.03
CA LEU A 103 -12.78 4.59 -5.82
C LEU A 103 -12.55 5.79 -6.75
N GLY A 104 -11.30 6.16 -6.96
CA GLY A 104 -10.92 7.29 -7.80
C GLY A 104 -9.77 8.11 -7.22
N SER A 105 -9.55 9.29 -7.80
CA SER A 105 -8.55 10.24 -7.37
C SER A 105 -9.19 11.43 -6.67
N TYR A 106 -8.50 11.96 -5.66
CA TYR A 106 -8.94 13.03 -4.80
C TYR A 106 -7.81 14.02 -4.59
N HIS A 107 -8.12 15.31 -4.47
CA HIS A 107 -7.25 16.22 -3.74
C HIS A 107 -7.71 16.28 -2.29
N SER A 108 -6.83 15.93 -1.36
CA SER A 108 -7.06 16.15 0.07
C SER A 108 -6.49 17.49 0.49
N TYR A 109 -7.18 18.13 1.43
CA TYR A 109 -6.84 19.44 1.96
C TYR A 109 -6.86 19.35 3.48
N TYR A 110 -5.86 19.93 4.14
CA TYR A 110 -5.88 20.16 5.58
C TYR A 110 -4.95 21.33 5.95
N ARG A 111 -5.28 22.03 7.04
CA ARG A 111 -4.39 23.07 7.60
C ARG A 111 -3.16 22.38 8.17
N THR A 112 -1.97 22.73 7.71
CA THR A 112 -0.75 22.01 8.09
C THR A 112 -0.05 22.66 9.28
N PRO A 113 0.28 21.91 10.35
CA PRO A 113 1.06 22.46 11.47
C PRO A 113 2.52 22.72 11.08
N THR A 114 2.99 22.15 9.97
CA THR A 114 4.37 22.37 9.49
C THR A 114 4.58 23.80 8.98
N TRP A 115 3.54 24.39 8.37
CA TRP A 115 3.55 25.77 7.88
C TRP A 115 2.26 26.48 8.32
N PRO A 116 2.29 27.19 9.46
CA PRO A 116 1.14 27.93 9.96
C PRO A 116 0.57 28.89 8.91
N GLY A 117 -0.77 28.98 8.83
CA GLY A 117 -1.48 29.79 7.83
C GLY A 117 -1.54 29.18 6.42
N GLN A 118 -0.95 27.99 6.21
CA GLN A 118 -1.04 27.26 4.94
C GLN A 118 -2.02 26.08 5.04
N VAL A 119 -2.63 25.77 3.90
CA VAL A 119 -3.39 24.54 3.64
C VAL A 119 -2.52 23.67 2.73
N LEU A 120 -2.25 22.45 3.17
CA LEU A 120 -1.60 21.45 2.32
C LEU A 120 -2.64 20.82 1.40
N ARG A 121 -2.33 20.78 0.11
CA ARG A 121 -3.05 20.00 -0.90
C ARG A 121 -2.23 18.78 -1.30
N ALA A 122 -2.74 17.59 -1.03
CA ALA A 122 -2.15 16.32 -1.44
C ALA A 122 -3.02 15.62 -2.50
N LEU A 123 -2.42 14.71 -3.26
CA LEU A 123 -3.14 13.82 -4.17
C LEU A 123 -3.33 12.47 -3.49
N VAL A 124 -4.57 12.00 -3.41
CA VAL A 124 -4.89 10.66 -2.92
C VAL A 124 -5.56 9.84 -4.02
N ARG A 125 -5.19 8.57 -4.15
CA ARG A 125 -5.84 7.62 -5.05
C ARG A 125 -6.32 6.40 -4.27
N LEU A 126 -7.60 6.10 -4.41
CA LEU A 126 -8.22 4.87 -3.91
C LEU A 126 -8.43 3.91 -5.07
N LYS A 127 -7.89 2.69 -4.96
CA LYS A 127 -8.01 1.64 -5.97
C LYS A 127 -8.30 0.29 -5.33
N GLU A 128 -9.06 -0.53 -6.02
CA GLU A 128 -9.25 -1.93 -5.65
C GLU A 128 -7.99 -2.75 -5.99
N ALA A 129 -7.62 -3.68 -5.10
CA ALA A 129 -6.62 -4.71 -5.36
C ALA A 129 -6.93 -5.93 -4.47
N ASP A 130 -7.10 -7.10 -5.06
CA ASP A 130 -7.26 -8.39 -4.36
C ASP A 130 -8.36 -8.38 -3.26
N GLY A 131 -9.49 -7.71 -3.51
CA GLY A 131 -10.60 -7.58 -2.55
C GLY A 131 -10.39 -6.53 -1.46
N TYR A 132 -9.24 -5.87 -1.42
CA TYR A 132 -8.92 -4.72 -0.58
C TYR A 132 -9.12 -3.41 -1.35
N VAL A 133 -9.17 -2.30 -0.61
CA VAL A 133 -9.03 -0.96 -1.17
C VAL A 133 -7.71 -0.36 -0.70
N MET A 134 -6.84 -0.07 -1.65
CA MET A 134 -5.55 0.54 -1.41
C MET A 134 -5.65 2.05 -1.53
N SER A 135 -4.99 2.76 -0.61
CA SER A 135 -4.75 4.19 -0.70
C SER A 135 -3.30 4.46 -1.12
N HIS A 136 -3.14 5.49 -1.95
CA HIS A 136 -1.86 6.03 -2.34
C HIS A 136 -1.91 7.55 -2.24
N THR A 137 -1.18 8.12 -1.29
CA THR A 137 -1.13 9.56 -1.06
C THR A 137 0.21 10.13 -1.49
N PHE A 138 0.19 11.25 -2.21
CA PHE A 138 1.36 11.98 -2.68
C PHE A 138 1.30 13.43 -2.20
N GLU A 139 2.31 13.81 -1.43
CA GLU A 139 2.48 15.15 -0.92
C GLU A 139 3.76 15.76 -1.48
N ARG A 140 3.63 16.98 -1.99
CA ARG A 140 4.77 17.78 -2.43
C ARG A 140 4.53 19.21 -2.00
N ALA A 141 5.35 19.70 -1.10
CA ALA A 141 5.32 21.10 -0.68
C ALA A 141 6.72 21.60 -0.39
N SER A 142 6.89 22.91 -0.48
CA SER A 142 8.16 23.56 -0.17
C SER A 142 7.86 24.86 0.56
N ALA A 143 8.63 25.13 1.59
CA ALA A 143 8.60 26.40 2.29
C ALA A 143 9.07 27.52 1.35
N ARG A 144 8.55 28.74 1.55
CA ARG A 144 8.90 29.90 0.70
C ARG A 144 10.37 30.31 0.85
N ASP A 145 10.94 30.11 2.03
CA ASP A 145 12.34 30.35 2.37
C ASP A 145 13.27 29.19 1.96
N GLY A 146 12.72 28.12 1.38
CA GLY A 146 13.46 26.92 0.99
C GLY A 146 13.89 26.02 2.15
N SER A 147 13.57 26.36 3.40
CA SER A 147 14.03 25.64 4.61
C SER A 147 13.49 24.21 4.70
N ILE A 148 12.29 23.98 4.16
CA ILE A 148 11.64 22.66 4.16
C ILE A 148 11.21 22.31 2.75
N ARG A 149 11.69 21.18 2.23
CA ARG A 149 11.21 20.58 0.98
C ARG A 149 10.62 19.20 1.29
N GLN A 150 9.30 19.15 1.38
CA GLN A 150 8.57 17.91 1.64
C GLN A 150 8.20 17.22 0.34
N ARG A 151 8.64 15.97 0.21
CA ARG A 151 8.16 15.02 -0.80
C ARG A 151 7.88 13.72 -0.09
N SER A 152 6.62 13.45 0.15
CA SER A 152 6.19 12.27 0.88
C SER A 152 5.23 11.45 0.02
N ALA A 153 5.40 10.14 0.05
CA ALA A 153 4.47 9.21 -0.56
C ALA A 153 4.06 8.21 0.51
N TYR A 154 2.76 7.96 0.61
CA TYR A 154 2.16 7.04 1.57
C TYR A 154 1.39 5.96 0.82
N GLN A 155 1.29 4.80 1.46
CA GLN A 155 0.54 3.67 0.97
C GLN A 155 -0.18 3.03 2.14
N GLY A 156 -1.46 2.71 1.93
CA GLY A 156 -2.31 2.24 2.99
C GLY A 156 -3.47 1.39 2.51
N LEU A 157 -4.34 1.10 3.46
CA LEU A 157 -5.61 0.42 3.24
C LEU A 157 -6.75 1.32 3.66
N ALA A 158 -7.88 1.18 2.97
CA ALA A 158 -9.12 1.87 3.27
C ALA A 158 -10.26 0.87 3.47
N SER A 159 -11.16 1.16 4.40
CA SER A 159 -12.36 0.35 4.68
C SER A 159 -13.58 1.24 4.91
N LEU A 160 -14.78 0.68 4.70
CA LEU A 160 -16.04 1.33 5.07
C LEU A 160 -16.59 0.65 6.33
N ARG A 161 -16.69 1.39 7.43
CA ARG A 161 -17.11 0.88 8.74
C ARG A 161 -18.08 1.88 9.37
N GLY A 162 -19.31 1.44 9.69
CA GLY A 162 -20.32 2.33 10.28
C GLY A 162 -20.54 3.62 9.50
N GLU A 163 -20.59 3.53 8.16
CA GLU A 163 -20.70 4.67 7.24
C GLU A 163 -19.52 5.66 7.27
N ARG A 164 -18.41 5.29 7.90
CA ARG A 164 -17.15 6.04 7.89
C ARG A 164 -16.12 5.32 7.02
N ILE A 165 -15.41 6.10 6.21
CA ILE A 165 -14.29 5.61 5.42
C ILE A 165 -13.05 5.75 6.31
N CYS A 166 -12.51 4.63 6.77
CA CYS A 166 -11.33 4.60 7.64
C CYS A 166 -10.10 4.22 6.81
N LEU A 167 -9.03 4.98 6.95
CA LEU A 167 -7.77 4.77 6.25
C LEU A 167 -6.62 4.72 7.23
N CYS A 168 -5.68 3.81 6.98
CA CYS A 168 -4.41 3.73 7.68
C CYS A 168 -3.29 3.65 6.65
N GLU A 169 -2.39 4.64 6.65
CA GLU A 169 -1.32 4.76 5.68
C GLU A 169 0.04 4.77 6.36
N ARG A 170 1.01 4.08 5.76
CA ARG A 170 2.42 4.18 6.13
C ARG A 170 3.18 4.96 5.05
N PRO A 171 4.25 5.67 5.41
CA PRO A 171 5.13 6.24 4.41
C PRO A 171 5.87 5.15 3.63
N ARG A 172 6.23 5.46 2.38
CA ARG A 172 7.13 4.62 1.58
C ARG A 172 8.58 4.70 2.08
N ASN A 173 8.93 5.80 2.73
CA ASN A 173 10.26 6.05 3.29
C ASN A 173 10.21 5.86 4.81
N ALA A 174 11.25 5.31 5.43
CA ALA A 174 11.26 4.93 6.85
C ALA A 174 11.18 6.10 7.86
N THR A 175 11.10 7.35 7.38
CA THR A 175 11.28 8.56 8.19
C THR A 175 10.00 9.24 8.64
N SER A 176 8.81 8.79 8.23
CA SER A 176 7.53 9.36 8.71
C SER A 176 6.75 8.36 9.57
N ALA A 177 5.71 8.83 10.25
CA ALA A 177 4.86 7.96 11.07
C ALA A 177 3.69 7.41 10.25
N ILE A 178 3.05 6.36 10.77
CA ILE A 178 1.75 5.93 10.27
C ILE A 178 0.74 7.06 10.49
N SER A 179 -0.11 7.30 9.50
CA SER A 179 -1.21 8.26 9.57
C SER A 179 -2.55 7.51 9.53
N GLU A 180 -3.53 8.08 10.21
CA GLU A 180 -4.91 7.60 10.20
C GLU A 180 -5.82 8.71 9.68
N THR A 181 -6.82 8.34 8.89
CA THR A 181 -7.82 9.29 8.40
C THR A 181 -9.20 8.65 8.42
N ILE A 182 -10.16 9.33 9.03
CA ILE A 182 -11.56 8.88 9.08
C ILE A 182 -12.42 9.93 8.40
N LEU A 183 -13.15 9.54 7.37
CA LEU A 183 -13.96 10.42 6.53
C LEU A 183 -15.42 10.00 6.49
N MET A 184 -16.27 10.95 6.13
CA MET A 184 -17.66 10.73 5.76
C MET A 184 -18.04 11.62 4.56
N PRO A 185 -19.04 11.25 3.75
CA PRO A 185 -19.59 12.15 2.73
C PRO A 185 -20.05 13.46 3.36
N ALA A 186 -19.77 14.60 2.70
CA ALA A 186 -20.28 15.89 3.16
C ALA A 186 -21.80 15.98 3.06
N HIS A 187 -22.39 15.28 2.10
CA HIS A 187 -23.82 15.01 2.00
C HIS A 187 -24.06 13.52 1.68
N PRO A 188 -25.13 12.88 2.20
CA PRO A 188 -25.36 11.44 2.05
C PRO A 188 -25.30 10.90 0.62
N HIS A 189 -25.67 11.73 -0.37
CA HIS A 189 -25.71 11.37 -1.79
C HIS A 189 -24.60 12.01 -2.64
N GLN A 190 -23.78 12.90 -2.07
CA GLN A 190 -22.72 13.60 -2.81
C GLN A 190 -21.34 13.17 -2.34
N ILE A 191 -20.68 12.34 -3.15
CA ILE A 191 -19.31 11.84 -2.89
C ILE A 191 -18.21 12.75 -3.45
N SER A 192 -18.58 13.88 -4.06
CA SER A 192 -17.63 14.87 -4.59
C SER A 192 -16.78 15.50 -3.48
N TYR A 193 -17.32 15.56 -2.25
CA TYR A 193 -16.65 16.07 -1.07
C TYR A 193 -16.77 15.05 0.06
N LEU A 194 -15.63 14.62 0.59
CA LEU A 194 -15.55 13.88 1.85
C LEU A 194 -14.93 14.82 2.90
N GLN A 195 -15.39 14.72 4.13
CA GLN A 195 -14.87 15.49 5.26
C GLN A 195 -14.58 14.57 6.43
N GLY A 196 -13.61 14.95 7.26
CA GLY A 196 -13.27 14.17 8.43
C GLY A 196 -12.04 14.69 9.14
N LEU A 197 -11.34 13.79 9.82
CA LEU A 197 -10.13 14.08 10.57
C LEU A 197 -8.96 13.23 10.06
N THR A 198 -7.77 13.82 10.04
CA THR A 198 -6.51 13.13 9.82
C THR A 198 -5.65 13.25 11.08
N LEU A 199 -5.05 12.14 11.49
CA LEU A 199 -4.03 12.05 12.54
C LEU A 199 -2.70 11.71 11.88
N GLY A 200 -1.64 12.42 12.24
CA GLY A 200 -0.32 12.16 11.69
C GLY A 200 0.77 12.82 12.50
N VAL A 201 1.97 12.88 11.92
CA VAL A 201 3.14 13.52 12.52
C VAL A 201 3.67 14.60 11.57
N SER A 202 3.92 15.80 12.09
CA SER A 202 4.42 16.92 11.30
C SER A 202 5.84 16.68 10.78
N ALA A 203 6.18 17.30 9.65
CA ALA A 203 7.48 17.12 8.99
C ALA A 203 8.59 18.02 9.58
N GLY A 204 8.26 18.92 10.51
CA GLY A 204 9.23 19.80 11.17
C GLY A 204 10.16 19.08 12.15
N ALA A 205 11.19 19.76 12.63
CA ALA A 205 12.23 19.20 13.52
C ALA A 205 11.66 18.53 14.79
N SER A 206 10.56 19.05 15.32
CA SER A 206 9.91 18.52 16.53
C SER A 206 9.04 17.29 16.27
N ARG A 207 8.77 16.93 15.00
CA ARG A 207 7.98 15.76 14.57
C ARG A 207 6.79 15.46 15.48
N ARG A 208 5.94 16.47 15.69
CA ARG A 208 4.86 16.39 16.66
C ARG A 208 3.65 15.65 16.09
N PRO A 209 3.00 14.78 16.89
CA PRO A 209 1.67 14.31 16.57
C PRO A 209 0.70 15.48 16.40
N PHE A 210 -0.17 15.38 15.40
CA PHE A 210 -1.24 16.35 15.20
C PHE A 210 -2.51 15.67 14.71
N SER A 211 -3.66 16.28 15.01
CA SER A 211 -4.94 16.00 14.39
C SER A 211 -5.48 17.24 13.68
N ALA A 212 -6.00 17.10 12.47
CA ALA A 212 -6.54 18.21 11.69
C ALA A 212 -7.81 17.81 10.93
N ARG A 213 -8.73 18.76 10.74
CA ARG A 213 -9.83 18.62 9.79
C ARG A 213 -9.28 18.46 8.38
N THR A 214 -9.82 17.49 7.66
CA THR A 214 -9.47 17.24 6.27
C THR A 214 -10.70 17.21 5.38
N VAL A 215 -10.53 17.72 4.15
CA VAL A 215 -11.55 17.72 3.12
C VAL A 215 -10.96 17.10 1.87
N TRP A 216 -11.63 16.11 1.29
CA TRP A 216 -11.22 15.47 0.05
C TRP A 216 -12.20 15.81 -1.05
N VAL A 217 -11.66 16.33 -2.15
CA VAL A 217 -12.42 16.69 -3.35
C VAL A 217 -12.13 15.66 -4.42
N ARG A 218 -13.17 14.98 -4.91
CA ARG A 218 -13.04 14.01 -6.00
C ARG A 218 -12.62 14.73 -7.27
N LEU A 219 -11.63 14.17 -7.97
CA LEU A 219 -11.20 14.64 -9.27
C LEU A 219 -12.06 14.03 -10.38
N GLU A 220 -12.31 14.82 -11.41
CA GLU A 220 -12.94 14.33 -12.64
C GLU A 220 -12.02 13.34 -13.36
N GLU A 221 -12.60 12.36 -14.04
CA GLU A 221 -11.84 11.31 -14.73
C GLU A 221 -10.93 11.83 -15.85
N LYS A 222 -11.26 13.01 -16.41
CA LYS A 222 -10.46 13.69 -17.43
C LYS A 222 -9.15 14.27 -16.91
N VAL A 223 -9.02 14.48 -15.59
CA VAL A 223 -7.81 15.05 -14.99
C VAL A 223 -6.69 14.01 -15.00
N THR A 224 -5.60 14.30 -15.69
CA THR A 224 -4.47 13.37 -15.77
C THR A 224 -3.73 13.28 -14.44
N ALA A 225 -3.06 12.15 -14.19
CA ALA A 225 -2.24 11.98 -12.99
C ALA A 225 -1.14 13.07 -12.88
N ARG A 226 -0.58 13.50 -14.02
CA ARG A 226 0.45 14.55 -14.07
C ARG A 226 -0.11 15.90 -13.60
N GLU A 227 -1.28 16.29 -14.09
CA GLU A 227 -1.96 17.53 -13.67
C GLU A 227 -2.34 17.48 -12.19
N ALA A 228 -2.90 16.34 -11.75
CA ALA A 228 -3.29 16.13 -10.36
C ALA A 228 -2.09 16.25 -9.39
N VAL A 229 -0.94 15.66 -9.75
CA VAL A 229 0.31 15.80 -8.99
C VAL A 229 0.86 17.23 -9.07
N ALA A 230 0.82 17.86 -10.25
CA ALA A 230 1.31 19.23 -10.44
C ALA A 230 0.58 20.23 -9.56
N ALA A 231 -0.72 20.00 -9.31
CA ALA A 231 -1.53 20.80 -8.41
C ALA A 231 -1.12 20.64 -6.93
N THR A 232 -0.53 19.53 -6.48
CA THR A 232 -0.15 19.37 -5.05
C THR A 232 0.80 20.49 -4.58
N GLY A 233 0.65 20.90 -3.31
CA GLY A 233 1.38 22.06 -2.79
C GLY A 233 0.82 22.60 -1.47
N ALA A 234 1.61 23.41 -0.79
CA ALA A 234 1.11 24.29 0.27
C ALA A 234 0.57 25.58 -0.36
N LEU A 235 -0.61 26.00 0.08
CA LEU A 235 -1.31 27.19 -0.39
C LEU A 235 -1.66 28.06 0.81
N PRO A 236 -1.58 29.40 0.73
CA PRO A 236 -2.15 30.26 1.76
C PRO A 236 -3.63 29.93 2.01
N GLN A 237 -4.07 29.94 3.26
CA GLN A 237 -5.46 29.59 3.63
C GLN A 237 -6.52 30.50 2.96
N ASP A 238 -6.13 31.74 2.65
CA ASP A 238 -6.88 32.79 1.97
C ASP A 238 -6.68 32.79 0.44
N SER A 239 -5.83 31.89 -0.08
CA SER A 239 -5.50 31.80 -1.51
C SER A 239 -6.76 31.71 -2.38
N PRO A 240 -6.90 32.52 -3.44
CA PRO A 240 -8.03 32.43 -4.37
C PRO A 240 -8.04 31.12 -5.17
N ARG A 241 -6.94 30.37 -5.16
CA ARG A 241 -6.84 29.04 -5.78
C ARG A 241 -7.46 27.92 -4.93
N LEU A 242 -7.89 28.22 -3.71
CA LEU A 242 -8.59 27.28 -2.85
C LEU A 242 -10.10 27.39 -3.12
N ASP A 243 -10.74 26.28 -3.46
CA ASP A 243 -12.20 26.21 -3.65
C ASP A 243 -12.91 26.79 -2.41
N PRO A 244 -13.80 27.80 -2.56
CA PRO A 244 -14.53 28.39 -1.44
C PRO A 244 -15.29 27.36 -0.58
N LYS A 245 -15.80 26.28 -1.19
CA LYS A 245 -16.45 25.19 -0.45
C LYS A 245 -15.44 24.42 0.39
N VAL A 246 -14.24 24.16 -0.11
CA VAL A 246 -13.15 23.55 0.68
C VAL A 246 -12.78 24.43 1.85
N ARG A 247 -12.57 25.74 1.63
CA ARG A 247 -12.25 26.70 2.71
C ARG A 247 -13.30 26.66 3.82
N ARG A 248 -14.58 26.73 3.46
CA ARG A 248 -15.69 26.65 4.41
C ARG A 248 -15.73 25.32 5.17
N LEU A 249 -15.50 24.19 4.50
CA LEU A 249 -15.54 22.86 5.13
C LEU A 249 -14.35 22.61 6.06
N LEU A 250 -13.18 23.19 5.75
CA LEU A 250 -12.02 23.15 6.65
C LEU A 250 -12.25 23.95 7.93
N GLY A 251 -13.08 25.01 7.87
CA GLY A 251 -13.36 25.89 9.00
C GLY A 251 -12.11 26.66 9.45
N GLU A 252 -12.20 27.26 10.64
CA GLU A 252 -11.10 28.04 11.25
C GLU A 252 -10.30 27.27 12.30
N ASP A 253 -10.67 26.02 12.57
CA ASP A 253 -10.01 25.18 13.57
C ASP A 253 -8.54 24.98 13.19
N THR A 254 -7.65 25.23 14.14
CA THR A 254 -6.23 24.94 13.98
C THR A 254 -5.94 23.47 14.28
N PRO A 255 -4.91 22.87 13.66
CA PRO A 255 -4.52 21.50 13.97
C PRO A 255 -4.21 21.35 15.47
N LEU A 256 -4.86 20.38 16.12
CA LEU A 256 -4.57 20.01 17.49
C LEU A 256 -3.16 19.40 17.53
N CYS A 257 -2.21 20.11 18.13
CA CYS A 257 -0.83 19.66 18.32
C CYS A 257 -0.49 19.67 19.81
N LEU A 258 0.38 18.77 20.24
CA LEU A 258 0.89 18.79 21.62
C LEU A 258 1.79 20.02 21.84
N ALA A 259 1.52 20.80 22.89
CA ALA A 259 2.35 21.92 23.34
C ALA A 259 3.62 21.42 24.06
N VAL A 260 4.61 22.32 24.26
CA VAL A 260 5.94 21.98 24.84
C VAL A 260 5.91 21.78 26.36
N GLU A 261 4.92 22.30 27.06
CA GLU A 261 4.90 22.25 28.52
C GLU A 261 4.29 20.93 28.99
N THR A 262 5.13 19.92 29.30
CA THR A 262 4.86 18.88 30.34
C THR A 262 5.93 17.79 30.51
N PHE A 263 7.17 17.98 30.03
CA PHE A 263 8.29 17.19 30.57
C PHE A 263 9.42 18.13 30.97
N PRO A 264 9.55 18.50 32.26
CA PRO A 264 10.82 19.02 32.74
C PRO A 264 11.89 17.95 32.47
N PRO A 265 13.10 18.33 32.04
CA PRO A 265 14.19 17.39 31.90
C PRO A 265 14.42 16.69 33.26
N ARG A 266 14.47 15.35 33.23
CA ARG A 266 14.98 14.57 34.36
C ARG A 266 16.49 14.67 34.43
#